data_AF-A0AAN6C338-F1
#
_entry.id   AF-A0AAN6C338-F1
#
_cell.length_a   1.000
_cell.length_b   1.000
_cell.length_c   1.000
_cell.angle_alpha   90.00
_cell.angle_beta   90.00
_cell.angle_gamma   90.00
#
_symmetry.space_group_name_H-M   'P 1'
#
loop_
_entity.id
_entity.type
_entity.pdbx_description
1 polymer ?
#
loop_
_entity_poly.entity_id
_entity_poly.type
_entity_poly.pdbx_seq_one_letter_code
_entity_poly.pdbx_strand_id
1 'polypeptide(L)'
;MPPKQTSKTGRGQTKATTKNPTKASEPEPEPPSSNPFEISDDDDDQAGPSTREVQVVEEEEPDKTIPAGLLTRLLHEFFSKDATRISRDANAAAGKYFDVFVREAIARAAVEKEAGFLEVDDLEKISPQLLLDL
;
A
#
# COMPACT_ATOMS: atom_id res chain seq x y z
N MET A 1 -31.62 8.03 50.95
CA MET A 1 -31.75 9.35 50.27
C MET A 1 -32.00 9.14 48.78
N PRO A 2 -32.76 10.02 48.10
CA PRO A 2 -33.40 9.81 46.79
C PRO A 2 -32.50 10.33 45.62
N PRO A 3 -32.97 10.59 44.37
CA PRO A 3 -32.57 9.85 43.15
C PRO A 3 -31.83 10.68 42.06
N LYS A 4 -31.45 10.03 40.95
CA LYS A 4 -30.99 10.63 39.67
C LYS A 4 -32.05 11.56 39.06
N GLN A 5 -31.66 12.75 38.58
CA GLN A 5 -32.18 13.34 37.34
C GLN A 5 -31.37 14.56 36.84
N THR A 6 -31.53 14.78 35.54
CA THR A 6 -30.77 15.58 34.57
C THR A 6 -31.00 17.10 34.66
N SER A 7 -30.05 17.91 34.19
CA SER A 7 -30.38 19.17 33.51
C SER A 7 -29.34 19.56 32.46
N LYS A 8 -29.78 19.59 31.21
CA LYS A 8 -29.17 20.37 30.11
C LYS A 8 -29.59 21.83 30.33
N THR A 9 -28.66 22.78 30.26
CA THR A 9 -28.91 24.19 29.85
C THR A 9 -27.55 24.88 29.64
N GLY A 10 -27.39 25.60 28.53
CA GLY A 10 -26.23 26.48 28.34
C GLY A 10 -25.98 26.90 26.88
N ARG A 11 -26.94 27.58 26.25
CA ARG A 11 -26.70 28.39 25.04
C ARG A 11 -25.77 29.56 25.39
N GLY A 12 -24.69 29.75 24.64
CA GLY A 12 -23.86 30.96 24.67
C GLY A 12 -23.46 31.34 23.24
N GLN A 13 -23.87 32.53 22.82
CA GLN A 13 -23.85 33.06 21.46
C GLN A 13 -22.73 34.12 21.29
N THR A 14 -22.49 34.51 20.03
CA THR A 14 -21.77 35.72 19.53
C THR A 14 -20.25 35.55 19.31
N LYS A 15 -19.58 36.15 18.31
CA LYS A 15 -19.91 37.31 17.44
C LYS A 15 -18.99 37.33 16.20
N ALA A 16 -19.50 37.85 15.08
CA ALA A 16 -18.76 38.14 13.86
C ALA A 16 -18.11 39.54 13.84
N THR A 17 -17.20 39.72 12.87
CA THR A 17 -16.76 40.98 12.20
C THR A 17 -15.63 41.74 12.92
N THR A 18 -14.48 42.05 12.30
CA THR A 18 -14.29 43.20 11.37
C THR A 18 -12.87 43.21 10.74
N LYS A 19 -12.77 43.82 9.54
CA LYS A 19 -11.62 43.95 8.63
C LYS A 19 -10.74 45.21 8.88
N ASN A 20 -9.43 45.09 8.58
CA ASN A 20 -8.42 46.04 8.01
C ASN A 20 -8.00 47.34 8.78
N PRO A 21 -6.84 48.03 8.48
CA PRO A 21 -5.92 47.94 7.31
C PRO A 21 -4.36 48.06 7.53
N THR A 22 -3.60 47.70 6.47
CA THR A 22 -2.25 48.10 5.92
C THR A 22 -1.11 48.75 6.74
N LYS A 23 0.16 48.28 6.51
CA LYS A 23 1.25 48.98 5.74
C LYS A 23 2.66 48.29 5.79
N ALA A 24 3.24 48.00 4.59
CA ALA A 24 4.66 48.04 4.10
C ALA A 24 5.84 47.50 4.96
N SER A 25 6.94 46.89 4.48
CA SER A 25 7.49 46.41 3.19
C SER A 25 8.82 45.68 3.50
N GLU A 26 9.09 44.50 2.91
CA GLU A 26 10.41 44.08 2.35
C GLU A 26 10.28 42.68 1.71
N PRO A 27 10.69 42.46 0.44
CA PRO A 27 10.58 41.16 -0.22
C PRO A 27 11.85 40.31 -0.06
N GLU A 28 11.67 39.08 0.41
CA GLU A 28 12.64 37.96 0.30
C GLU A 28 12.88 37.60 -1.18
N PRO A 29 14.07 37.07 -1.53
CA PRO A 29 14.45 36.78 -2.91
C PRO A 29 13.64 35.61 -3.47
N GLU A 30 13.00 35.83 -4.63
CA GLU A 30 12.27 34.78 -5.36
C GLU A 30 13.21 33.72 -5.97
N PRO A 31 12.76 32.46 -6.08
CA PRO A 31 13.54 31.38 -6.67
C PRO A 31 13.75 31.59 -8.18
N PRO A 32 14.88 31.15 -8.75
CA PRO A 32 15.14 31.32 -10.17
C PRO A 32 14.08 30.58 -11.01
N SER A 33 13.40 31.36 -11.85
CA SER A 33 12.55 30.90 -12.95
C SER A 33 13.26 29.79 -13.72
N SER A 34 12.73 28.57 -13.63
CA SER A 34 13.18 27.45 -14.45
C SER A 34 12.54 27.58 -15.83
N ASN A 35 13.23 28.24 -16.77
CA ASN A 35 12.89 28.17 -18.19
C ASN A 35 13.39 26.83 -18.75
N PRO A 36 12.51 25.91 -19.19
CA PRO A 36 12.91 24.57 -19.63
C PRO A 36 13.54 24.48 -21.03
N PHE A 37 13.90 25.61 -21.67
CA PHE A 37 14.27 25.65 -23.09
C PHE A 37 15.54 26.45 -23.44
N GLU A 38 16.37 26.85 -22.47
CA GLU A 38 17.71 27.33 -22.82
C GLU A 38 18.67 26.15 -22.99
N ILE A 39 18.73 25.64 -24.21
CA ILE A 39 19.84 24.82 -24.68
C ILE A 39 20.94 25.80 -25.07
N SER A 40 21.96 25.94 -24.21
CA SER A 40 23.22 26.56 -24.59
C SER A 40 24.16 25.45 -25.02
N ASP A 41 24.34 25.31 -26.34
CA ASP A 41 25.48 24.61 -26.93
C ASP A 41 26.75 25.42 -26.66
N ASP A 42 27.69 24.87 -25.92
CA ASP A 42 29.13 25.14 -26.09
C ASP A 42 29.94 23.99 -25.45
N ASP A 43 30.91 23.50 -26.21
CA ASP A 43 31.66 22.25 -26.01
C ASP A 43 32.78 22.35 -24.95
N ASP A 44 33.21 21.15 -24.54
CA ASP A 44 34.55 20.75 -24.07
C ASP A 44 34.92 20.58 -22.57
N ASP A 45 35.41 19.36 -22.34
CA ASP A 45 36.42 18.88 -21.37
C ASP A 45 36.13 18.65 -19.86
N GLN A 46 35.95 17.35 -19.56
CA GLN A 46 36.72 16.57 -18.58
C GLN A 46 36.51 16.78 -17.05
N ALA A 47 35.60 16.00 -16.44
CA ALA A 47 35.75 15.49 -15.06
C ALA A 47 34.85 14.27 -14.82
N GLY A 48 35.38 13.24 -14.15
CA GLY A 48 34.84 11.87 -14.07
C GLY A 48 33.45 11.67 -13.43
N PRO A 49 32.91 10.44 -13.45
CA PRO A 49 31.58 10.17 -12.95
C PRO A 49 31.58 10.30 -11.42
N SER A 50 31.07 11.41 -10.91
CA SER A 50 30.62 11.51 -9.53
C SER A 50 29.33 10.69 -9.42
N THR A 51 29.48 9.42 -9.08
CA THR A 51 28.37 8.55 -8.67
C THR A 51 27.79 9.12 -7.39
N ARG A 52 26.74 9.92 -7.53
CA ARG A 52 25.88 10.33 -6.41
C ARG A 52 25.18 9.06 -5.92
N GLU A 53 25.67 8.51 -4.81
CA GLU A 53 25.05 7.38 -4.13
C GLU A 53 23.63 7.79 -3.70
N VAL A 54 22.64 7.35 -4.46
CA VAL A 54 21.24 7.42 -4.04
C VAL A 54 21.08 6.36 -2.97
N GLN A 55 21.06 6.77 -1.69
CA GLN A 55 20.58 5.92 -0.61
C GLN A 55 19.09 5.66 -0.87
N VAL A 56 18.81 4.55 -1.56
CA VAL A 56 17.50 3.94 -1.55
C VAL A 56 17.31 3.41 -0.14
N VAL A 57 16.56 4.15 0.68
CA VAL A 57 16.00 3.60 1.90
C VAL A 57 14.96 2.58 1.41
N GLU A 58 15.38 1.32 1.31
CA GLU A 58 14.46 0.20 1.16
C GLU A 58 13.62 0.18 2.44
N GLU A 59 12.47 0.85 2.42
CA GLU A 59 11.40 0.54 3.36
C GLU A 59 11.09 -0.94 3.14
N GLU A 60 11.45 -1.79 4.11
CA GLU A 60 11.06 -3.20 4.12
C GLU A 60 9.54 -3.25 4.03
N GLU A 61 9.04 -3.47 2.80
CA GLU A 61 7.62 -3.74 2.62
C GLU A 61 7.27 -4.95 3.48
N PRO A 62 6.19 -4.90 4.26
CA PRO A 62 5.79 -6.03 5.08
C PRO A 62 5.64 -7.26 4.20
N ASP A 63 6.15 -8.40 4.68
CA ASP A 63 6.02 -9.68 3.98
C ASP A 63 4.57 -9.87 3.53
N LYS A 64 4.35 -9.85 2.21
CA LYS A 64 3.04 -10.09 1.58
C LYS A 64 2.72 -11.59 1.70
N THR A 65 2.30 -12.01 2.90
CA THR A 65 1.92 -13.38 3.26
C THR A 65 0.57 -13.39 3.98
N ILE A 66 -0.11 -14.52 3.93
CA ILE A 66 -1.39 -14.70 4.62
C ILE A 66 -1.16 -14.75 6.13
N PRO A 67 -1.83 -13.91 6.94
CA PRO A 67 -1.69 -13.95 8.39
C PRO A 67 -2.07 -15.34 8.95
N ALA A 68 -1.21 -15.90 9.79
CA ALA A 68 -1.39 -17.26 10.30
C ALA A 68 -2.74 -17.50 10.99
N GLY A 69 -3.27 -16.50 11.71
CA GLY A 69 -4.58 -16.59 12.36
C GLY A 69 -5.76 -16.62 11.38
N LEU A 70 -5.65 -15.93 10.25
CA LEU A 70 -6.65 -15.98 9.18
C LEU A 70 -6.65 -17.37 8.54
N LEU A 71 -5.46 -17.89 8.23
CA LEU A 71 -5.33 -19.23 7.67
C LEU A 71 -5.92 -20.30 8.59
N THR A 72 -5.61 -20.25 9.89
CA THR A 72 -6.19 -21.18 10.86
C THR A 72 -7.71 -21.09 10.86
N ARG A 73 -8.29 -19.89 10.82
CA ARG A 73 -9.75 -19.71 10.77
C ARG A 73 -10.36 -20.33 9.51
N LEU A 74 -9.77 -20.08 8.34
CA LEU A 74 -10.21 -20.67 7.07
C LEU A 74 -10.19 -22.20 7.15
N LEU A 75 -9.07 -22.80 7.58
CA LEU A 75 -8.96 -24.26 7.69
C LEU A 75 -10.00 -24.85 8.64
N HIS A 76 -10.25 -24.20 9.78
CA HIS A 76 -11.24 -24.66 10.75
C HIS A 76 -12.69 -24.59 10.25
N GLU A 77 -13.00 -23.67 9.33
CA GLU A 77 -14.32 -23.56 8.71
C GLU A 77 -14.65 -24.78 7.82
N PHE A 78 -13.63 -25.41 7.23
CA PHE A 78 -13.78 -26.57 6.35
C PHE A 78 -13.54 -27.94 7.03
N PHE A 79 -13.16 -27.97 8.32
CA PHE A 79 -13.04 -29.23 9.04
C PHE A 79 -14.42 -29.81 9.38
N SER A 80 -14.69 -31.05 8.98
CA SER A 80 -15.98 -31.71 9.29
C SER A 80 -16.19 -32.02 10.77
N LYS A 81 -15.14 -31.92 11.60
CA LYS A 81 -15.20 -32.20 13.05
C LYS A 81 -14.68 -31.00 13.83
N ASP A 82 -15.48 -30.46 14.74
CA ASP A 82 -15.16 -29.29 15.57
C ASP A 82 -13.93 -29.49 16.47
N ALA A 83 -13.63 -30.74 16.82
CA ALA A 83 -12.48 -31.10 17.64
C ALA A 83 -11.15 -31.18 16.86
N THR A 84 -11.18 -31.04 15.53
CA THR A 84 -9.95 -31.05 14.70
C THR A 84 -9.04 -29.90 15.12
N ARG A 85 -7.75 -30.16 15.24
CA ARG A 85 -6.72 -29.17 15.58
C ARG A 85 -5.57 -29.30 14.60
N ILE A 86 -4.92 -28.19 14.29
CA ILE A 86 -3.72 -28.13 13.47
C ILE A 86 -2.53 -27.71 14.35
N SER A 87 -1.38 -28.38 14.19
CA SER A 87 -0.16 -27.97 14.90
C SER A 87 0.38 -26.66 14.32
N ARG A 88 1.23 -25.95 15.09
CA ARG A 88 1.84 -24.71 14.63
C ARG A 88 2.64 -24.89 13.34
N ASP A 89 3.43 -25.95 13.27
CA ASP A 89 4.28 -26.23 12.12
C ASP A 89 3.45 -26.64 10.89
N ALA A 90 2.37 -27.40 11.08
CA ALA A 90 1.44 -27.71 10.00
C ALA A 90 0.72 -26.47 9.48
N ASN A 91 0.34 -25.54 10.35
CA ASN A 91 -0.25 -24.26 9.94
C ASN A 91 0.77 -23.38 9.19
N ALA A 92 2.04 -23.41 9.59
CA ALA A 92 3.11 -22.72 8.86
C ALA A 92 3.36 -23.34 7.47
N ALA A 93 3.36 -24.67 7.37
CA ALA A 93 3.48 -25.37 6.09
C ALA A 93 2.29 -25.09 5.16
N ALA A 94 1.06 -25.12 5.68
CA ALA A 94 -0.12 -24.70 4.94
C ALA A 94 -0.01 -23.24 4.46
N GLY A 95 0.52 -22.34 5.28
CA GLY A 95 0.76 -20.96 4.90
C GLY A 95 1.69 -20.84 3.69
N LYS A 96 2.81 -21.59 3.71
CA LYS A 96 3.70 -21.66 2.54
C LYS A 96 3.04 -22.26 1.31
N TYR A 97 2.21 -23.29 1.48
CA TYR A 97 1.45 -23.87 0.38
C TYR A 97 0.53 -22.81 -0.28
N PHE A 98 -0.25 -22.07 0.51
CA PHE A 98 -1.12 -21.03 -0.05
C PHE A 98 -0.32 -19.86 -0.65
N ASP A 99 0.79 -19.46 -0.04
CA ASP A 99 1.67 -18.43 -0.61
C ASP A 99 2.20 -18.83 -1.99
N VAL A 100 2.63 -20.09 -2.15
CA VAL A 100 3.11 -20.63 -3.43
C VAL A 100 1.96 -20.71 -4.43
N PHE A 101 0.80 -21.25 -4.03
CA PHE A 101 -0.38 -21.35 -4.88
C PHE A 101 -0.80 -20.00 -5.48
N VAL A 102 -0.89 -18.96 -4.64
CA VAL A 102 -1.28 -17.61 -5.10
C VAL A 102 -0.21 -17.00 -6.02
N ARG A 103 1.07 -17.19 -5.71
CA ARG A 103 2.17 -16.69 -6.56
C ARG A 103 2.19 -17.39 -7.91
N GLU A 104 1.99 -18.70 -7.95
CA GLU A 104 1.87 -19.48 -9.19
C GLU A 104 0.67 -19.04 -10.03
N ALA A 105 -0.49 -18.83 -9.40
CA ALA A 105 -1.68 -18.34 -10.11
C ALA A 105 -1.41 -16.99 -10.80
N ILE A 106 -0.78 -16.04 -10.08
CA ILE A 106 -0.41 -14.73 -10.62
C ILE A 106 0.63 -14.87 -11.73
N ALA A 107 1.67 -15.66 -11.52
CA ALA A 107 2.75 -15.83 -12.49
C ALA A 107 2.25 -16.46 -13.79
N ARG A 108 1.43 -17.51 -13.71
CA ARG A 108 0.87 -18.18 -14.89
C ARG A 108 -0.11 -17.30 -15.64
N ALA A 109 -1.00 -16.60 -14.93
CA ALA A 109 -1.91 -15.63 -15.55
C ALA A 109 -1.13 -14.50 -16.24
N ALA A 110 -0.02 -14.04 -15.65
CA ALA A 110 0.84 -13.02 -16.25
C ALA A 110 1.56 -13.48 -17.52
N VAL A 111 1.83 -14.78 -17.66
CA VAL A 111 2.39 -15.35 -18.89
C VAL A 111 1.31 -15.50 -19.97
N GLU A 112 0.08 -15.83 -19.60
CA GLU A 112 -1.03 -16.01 -20.54
C GLU A 112 -1.56 -14.68 -21.10
N LYS A 113 -1.45 -13.61 -20.32
CA LYS A 113 -1.93 -12.28 -20.68
C LYS A 113 -1.25 -11.72 -21.93
N GLU A 114 -2.06 -11.17 -22.83
CA GLU A 114 -1.58 -10.55 -24.07
C GLU A 114 -1.02 -9.13 -23.88
N ALA A 115 -1.74 -8.27 -23.15
CA ALA A 115 -1.35 -6.89 -22.85
C ALA A 115 -2.18 -6.31 -21.70
N GLY A 116 -1.80 -5.16 -21.13
CA GLY A 116 -2.68 -4.40 -20.21
C GLY A 116 -2.59 -4.77 -18.72
N PHE A 117 -3.69 -5.12 -18.07
CA PHE A 117 -3.75 -5.64 -16.69
C PHE A 117 -4.08 -7.13 -16.69
N LEU A 118 -3.94 -7.83 -15.56
CA LEU A 118 -4.43 -9.21 -15.45
C LEU A 118 -5.96 -9.20 -15.47
N GLU A 119 -6.54 -9.96 -16.39
CA GLU A 119 -7.97 -10.13 -16.51
C GLU A 119 -8.42 -11.50 -15.98
N VAL A 120 -9.73 -11.66 -15.79
CA VAL A 120 -10.31 -12.92 -15.29
C VAL A 120 -10.08 -14.03 -16.33
N ASP A 121 -10.19 -13.70 -17.61
CA ASP A 121 -9.98 -14.63 -18.72
C ASP A 121 -8.57 -15.26 -18.69
N ASP A 122 -7.53 -14.51 -18.30
CA ASP A 122 -6.16 -15.01 -18.17
C ASP A 122 -6.06 -16.09 -17.08
N LEU A 123 -6.75 -15.87 -15.94
CA LEU A 123 -6.79 -16.82 -14.84
C LEU A 123 -7.62 -18.06 -15.20
N GLU A 124 -8.73 -17.89 -15.90
CA GLU A 124 -9.61 -19.00 -16.31
C GLU A 124 -8.90 -19.98 -17.26
N LYS A 125 -8.10 -19.46 -18.20
CA LYS A 125 -7.31 -20.28 -19.11
C LYS A 125 -6.31 -21.18 -18.39
N ILE A 126 -5.65 -20.68 -17.35
CA ILE A 126 -4.62 -21.44 -16.60
C ILE A 126 -5.21 -22.27 -15.45
N SER A 127 -6.44 -22.00 -15.03
CA SER A 127 -7.09 -22.64 -13.88
C SER A 127 -7.11 -24.18 -13.93
N PRO A 128 -7.41 -24.84 -15.06
CA PRO A 128 -7.42 -26.30 -15.12
C PRO A 128 -6.07 -26.92 -14.74
N GLN A 129 -4.96 -26.40 -15.30
CA GLN A 129 -3.62 -26.92 -14.99
C GLN A 129 -3.16 -26.49 -13.61
N LEU A 130 -3.47 -25.25 -13.19
CA LEU A 130 -3.14 -24.76 -11.86
C LEU A 130 -3.73 -25.67 -10.76
N LEU A 131 -4.97 -26.13 -10.93
CA LEU A 131 -5.63 -27.03 -9.97
C LEU A 131 -5.06 -28.46 -9.97
N LEU A 132 -4.42 -28.90 -11.06
CA LEU A 132 -3.86 -30.25 -11.20
C LEU A 132 -2.40 -30.36 -10.71
N ASP A 133 -1.68 -29.25 -10.64
CA ASP A 133 -0.29 -29.22 -10.19
C ASP A 133 -0.13 -29.20 -8.65
N LEU A 134 -1.26 -29.15 -7.92
CA LEU A 134 -1.33 -28.93 -6.47
C LEU A 134 -1.61 -30.19 -5.66
#